data_AF-A0A4R9LZ94-F1
#
_entry.id   AF-A0A4R9LZ94-F1
#
_cell.length_a   1.000
_cell.length_b   1.000
_cell.length_c   1.000
_cell.angle_alpha   90.00
_cell.angle_beta   90.00
_cell.angle_gamma   90.00
#
_symmetry.space_group_name_H-M   'P 1'
#
loop_
_entity.id
_entity.type
_entity.pdbx_description
1 polymer ?
#
loop_
_entity_poly.entity_id
_entity_poly.type
_entity_poly.pdbx_seq_one_letter_code
_entity_poly.pdbx_strand_id
1 'polypeptide(L)'
;MKKKKNNDTLFFTMILSDFRMQGNCLKSVSSGSTVTRTCSRYPRGYCFINLYIRTKEEAASSLNAGRKIIERVSLCQESLVLSGVPAVKQTTAEEENQIRANYGFEVVNSCEEAGVSLVSSKRLASYEELLFLESVRGKVARAAWTISKNPFLSAASRNNANSCLEKEFTPSEKDLAKQVVETTLLLEVGF
;
A
#
# COMPACT_ATOMS: atom_id res chain seq x y z
N MET A 1 -12.04 26.13 -34.19
CA MET A 1 -10.98 25.09 -34.12
C MET A 1 -10.49 24.76 -32.69
N LYS A 2 -10.37 25.70 -31.74
CA LYS A 2 -9.91 25.40 -30.36
C LYS A 2 -10.82 24.44 -29.55
N LYS A 3 -12.15 24.55 -29.66
CA LYS A 3 -13.11 23.66 -28.93
C LYS A 3 -13.04 22.18 -29.35
N LYS A 4 -12.78 21.90 -30.64
CA LYS A 4 -12.75 20.51 -31.17
C LYS A 4 -11.49 19.76 -30.71
N LYS A 5 -10.32 20.41 -30.79
CA LYS A 5 -9.05 19.90 -30.24
C LYS A 5 -9.12 19.61 -28.73
N ASN A 6 -9.86 20.42 -27.97
CA ASN A 6 -10.00 20.22 -26.53
C ASN A 6 -10.83 18.96 -26.19
N ASN A 7 -11.85 18.65 -26.99
CA ASN A 7 -12.65 17.43 -26.84
C ASN A 7 -11.86 16.17 -27.21
N ASP A 8 -11.05 16.23 -28.27
CA ASP A 8 -10.22 15.10 -28.70
C ASP A 8 -9.12 14.78 -27.66
N THR A 9 -8.48 15.80 -27.09
CA THR A 9 -7.49 15.63 -26.00
C THR A 9 -8.14 15.07 -24.72
N LEU A 10 -9.32 15.56 -24.36
CA LEU A 10 -10.06 15.05 -23.19
C LEU A 10 -10.41 13.58 -23.37
N PHE A 11 -10.98 13.23 -24.52
CA PHE A 11 -11.34 11.86 -24.87
C PHE A 11 -10.12 10.92 -24.84
N PHE A 12 -9.01 11.34 -25.44
CA PHE A 12 -7.77 10.56 -25.42
C PHE A 12 -7.23 10.36 -23.98
N THR A 13 -7.30 11.41 -23.15
CA THR A 13 -6.86 11.35 -21.75
C THR A 13 -7.75 10.41 -20.93
N MET A 14 -9.06 10.41 -21.18
CA MET A 14 -10.00 9.47 -20.56
C MET A 14 -9.68 8.02 -20.93
N ILE A 15 -9.45 7.73 -22.22
CA ILE A 15 -9.07 6.38 -22.67
C ILE A 15 -7.76 5.94 -22.03
N LEU A 16 -6.74 6.82 -22.01
CA LEU A 16 -5.46 6.49 -21.38
C LEU A 16 -5.61 6.24 -19.88
N SER A 17 -6.45 7.01 -19.20
CA SER A 17 -6.74 6.81 -17.78
C SER A 17 -7.40 5.45 -17.55
N ASP A 18 -8.42 5.11 -18.35
CA ASP A 18 -9.10 3.81 -18.25
C ASP A 18 -8.12 2.65 -18.49
N PHE A 19 -7.33 2.72 -19.56
CA PHE A 19 -6.34 1.70 -19.88
C PHE A 19 -5.29 1.50 -18.78
N ARG A 20 -4.92 2.58 -18.06
CA ARG A 20 -4.00 2.51 -16.92
C ARG A 20 -4.62 1.88 -15.67
N MET A 21 -5.94 1.92 -15.55
CA MET A 21 -6.70 1.37 -14.42
C MET A 21 -7.13 -0.09 -14.63
N GLN A 22 -6.85 -0.66 -15.80
CA GLN A 22 -7.14 -2.06 -16.11
C GLN A 22 -6.04 -3.01 -15.65
N GLY A 23 -6.44 -4.27 -15.46
CA GLY A 23 -5.56 -5.40 -15.14
C GLY A 23 -5.11 -5.43 -13.67
N ASN A 24 -4.31 -6.44 -13.38
CA ASN A 24 -3.65 -6.70 -12.10
C ASN A 24 -2.14 -6.77 -12.31
N CYS A 25 -1.39 -6.76 -11.21
CA CYS A 25 0.07 -6.77 -11.23
C CYS A 25 0.62 -8.06 -10.66
N LEU A 26 1.35 -8.80 -11.49
CA LEU A 26 2.19 -9.91 -11.09
C LEU A 26 3.61 -9.39 -10.83
N LYS A 27 4.09 -9.63 -9.62
CA LYS A 27 5.44 -9.32 -9.16
C LYS A 27 6.21 -10.60 -8.95
N SER A 28 7.40 -10.69 -9.54
CA SER A 28 8.37 -11.76 -9.26
C SER A 28 9.56 -11.19 -8.51
N VAL A 29 10.02 -11.90 -7.47
CA VAL A 29 11.24 -11.56 -6.73
C VAL A 29 12.20 -12.73 -6.81
N SER A 30 13.36 -12.50 -7.41
CA SER A 30 14.45 -13.47 -7.53
C SER A 30 15.39 -13.32 -6.34
N SER A 31 15.61 -14.41 -5.60
CA SER A 31 16.59 -14.49 -4.52
C SER A 31 17.41 -15.78 -4.69
N GLY A 32 18.61 -15.64 -5.25
CA GLY A 32 19.44 -16.78 -5.65
C GLY A 32 18.73 -17.63 -6.72
N SER A 33 18.50 -18.91 -6.41
CA SER A 33 17.80 -19.85 -7.30
C SER A 33 16.28 -19.87 -7.12
N THR A 34 15.74 -19.16 -6.12
CA THR A 34 14.30 -19.16 -5.82
C THR A 34 13.64 -17.94 -6.46
N VAL A 35 12.53 -18.16 -7.15
CA VAL A 35 11.69 -17.09 -7.69
C VAL A 35 10.33 -17.15 -7.02
N THR A 36 10.03 -16.15 -6.20
CA THR A 36 8.71 -16.00 -5.59
C THR A 36 7.85 -15.14 -6.49
N ARG A 37 6.66 -15.61 -6.82
CA ARG A 37 5.66 -14.82 -7.56
C ARG A 37 4.52 -14.43 -6.64
N THR A 38 4.02 -13.23 -6.82
CA THR A 38 2.87 -12.70 -6.10
C THR A 38 2.00 -11.91 -7.06
N CYS A 39 0.69 -11.87 -6.83
CA CYS A 39 -0.24 -11.06 -7.60
C CYS A 39 -1.01 -10.10 -6.69
N SER A 40 -1.27 -8.89 -7.19
CA SER A 40 -2.00 -7.83 -6.49
C SER A 40 -2.93 -7.11 -7.47
N ARG A 41 -3.92 -6.36 -6.96
CA ARG A 41 -4.82 -5.55 -7.78
C ARG A 41 -4.24 -4.18 -8.16
N TYR A 42 -2.92 -4.04 -8.19
CA TYR A 42 -2.31 -2.86 -8.81
C TYR A 42 -2.56 -2.89 -10.32
N PRO A 43 -3.14 -1.84 -10.90
CA PRO A 43 -3.46 -1.86 -12.30
C PRO A 43 -2.23 -1.54 -13.15
N ARG A 44 -2.37 -1.64 -14.47
CA ARG A 44 -1.31 -1.45 -15.46
C ARG A 44 -0.45 -0.22 -15.22
N GLY A 45 -1.07 0.92 -14.89
CA GLY A 45 -0.37 2.18 -14.67
C GLY A 45 0.52 2.19 -13.43
N TYR A 46 0.40 1.20 -12.55
CA TYR A 46 1.10 1.05 -11.28
C TYR A 46 1.95 -0.21 -11.21
N CYS A 47 1.78 -1.15 -12.14
CA CYS A 47 2.56 -2.39 -12.17
C CYS A 47 3.97 -2.19 -12.75
N PHE A 48 4.85 -1.52 -12.00
CA PHE A 48 6.22 -1.29 -12.42
C PHE A 48 7.14 -1.05 -11.23
N ILE A 49 8.44 -1.10 -11.52
CA ILE A 49 9.50 -1.09 -10.53
C ILE A 49 9.55 0.16 -9.63
N ASN A 50 9.08 1.31 -10.10
CA ASN A 50 9.19 2.53 -9.28
C ASN A 50 8.27 2.51 -8.06
N LEU A 51 7.34 1.56 -7.93
CA LEU A 51 6.66 1.34 -6.64
C LEU A 51 7.64 1.02 -5.48
N TYR A 52 8.84 0.53 -5.80
CA TYR A 52 9.85 0.11 -4.84
C TYR A 52 11.03 1.09 -4.73
N ILE A 53 11.09 2.07 -5.62
CA ILE A 53 12.14 3.10 -5.64
C ILE A 53 11.55 4.36 -5.03
N ARG A 54 12.16 4.86 -3.96
CA ARG A 54 11.72 6.08 -3.29
C ARG A 54 12.70 7.21 -3.48
N THR A 55 12.17 8.33 -3.93
CA THR A 55 12.88 9.60 -4.00
C THR A 55 13.02 10.24 -2.61
N LYS A 56 13.89 11.24 -2.52
CA LYS A 56 14.07 12.03 -1.30
C LYS A 56 12.79 12.77 -0.91
N GLU A 57 12.09 13.30 -1.90
CA GLU A 57 10.85 14.05 -1.74
C GLU A 57 9.71 13.16 -1.24
N GLU A 58 9.59 11.93 -1.75
CA GLU A 58 8.60 10.96 -1.27
C GLU A 58 8.87 10.54 0.18
N ALA A 59 10.13 10.33 0.53
CA ALA A 59 10.53 10.02 1.90
C ALA A 59 10.19 11.19 2.84
N ALA A 60 10.56 12.42 2.47
CA ALA A 60 10.24 13.62 3.23
C ALA A 60 8.72 13.85 3.36
N SER A 61 7.97 13.64 2.28
CA SER A 61 6.50 13.73 2.27
C SER A 61 5.87 12.72 3.23
N SER A 62 6.39 11.49 3.24
CA SER A 62 5.93 10.43 4.16
C SER A 62 6.16 10.81 5.62
N LEU A 63 7.34 11.33 5.95
CA LEU A 63 7.67 11.79 7.30
C LEU A 63 6.78 12.97 7.72
N ASN A 64 6.55 13.92 6.81
CA ASN A 64 5.69 15.07 7.07
C ASN A 64 4.23 14.66 7.30
N ALA A 65 3.71 13.74 6.48
CA ALA A 65 2.38 13.19 6.67
C ALA A 65 2.24 12.48 8.03
N GLY A 66 3.28 11.77 8.46
CA GLY A 66 3.34 11.14 9.79
C GLY A 66 3.29 12.18 10.92
N ARG A 67 4.09 13.24 10.82
CA ARG A 67 4.08 14.35 11.80
C ARG A 67 2.71 15.00 11.92
N LYS A 68 2.04 15.26 10.79
CA LYS A 68 0.69 15.82 10.77
C LYS A 68 -0.35 14.95 11.48
N ILE A 69 -0.19 13.62 11.48
CA ILE A 69 -1.06 12.72 12.26
C ILE A 69 -0.85 12.97 13.76
N ILE A 70 0.40 13.08 14.22
CA ILE A 70 0.72 13.32 15.63
C ILE A 70 0.26 14.70 16.10
N GLU A 71 0.39 15.72 15.25
CA GLU A 71 -0.10 17.07 15.53
C GLU A 71 -1.62 17.11 15.75
N ARG A 72 -2.38 16.30 15.01
CA ARG A 72 -3.84 16.17 15.20
C ARG A 72 -4.19 15.30 16.40
N VAL A 73 -3.50 14.16 16.55
CA VAL A 73 -3.76 13.16 17.58
C VAL A 73 -2.45 12.65 18.16
N SER A 74 -1.99 13.29 19.25
CA SER A 74 -0.71 12.96 19.90
C SER A 74 -0.61 11.51 20.38
N LEU A 75 -1.74 10.89 20.72
CA LEU A 75 -1.84 9.47 21.12
C LEU A 75 -1.46 8.48 20.00
N CYS A 76 -1.33 8.94 18.76
CA CYS A 76 -0.85 8.12 17.64
C CYS A 76 0.68 7.93 17.61
N GLN A 77 1.45 8.52 18.53
CA GLN A 77 2.92 8.51 18.45
C GLN A 77 3.52 7.10 18.42
N GLU A 78 3.09 6.21 19.31
CA GLU A 78 3.56 4.83 19.35
C GLU A 78 3.18 4.06 18.06
N SER A 79 1.96 4.30 17.56
CA SER A 79 1.47 3.72 16.31
C SER A 79 2.28 4.22 15.10
N LEU A 80 2.66 5.49 15.07
CA LEU A 80 3.54 6.03 14.04
C LEU A 80 4.91 5.38 14.07
N VAL A 81 5.52 5.22 15.24
CA VAL A 81 6.84 4.58 15.37
C VAL A 81 6.79 3.13 14.85
N LEU A 82 5.79 2.36 15.27
CA LEU A 82 5.64 0.96 14.87
C LEU A 82 5.16 0.76 13.42
N SER A 83 4.63 1.81 12.78
CA SER A 83 4.20 1.74 11.37
C SER A 83 5.35 1.65 10.36
N GLY A 84 6.60 1.87 10.81
CA GLY A 84 7.78 1.93 9.93
C GLY A 84 7.89 3.22 9.12
N VAL A 85 6.93 4.16 9.22
CA VAL A 85 6.99 5.47 8.56
C VAL A 85 8.26 6.26 8.92
N PRO A 86 8.73 6.28 10.19
CA PRO A 86 9.97 6.97 10.54
C PRO A 86 11.24 6.35 9.94
N ALA A 87 11.20 5.07 9.56
CA ALA A 87 12.31 4.36 8.94
C ALA A 87 12.38 4.55 7.42
N VAL A 88 11.43 5.28 6.83
CA VAL A 88 11.41 5.56 5.40
C VAL A 88 12.56 6.48 5.02
N LYS A 89 13.42 5.98 4.12
CA LYS A 89 14.55 6.70 3.53
C LYS A 89 14.48 6.65 2.00
N GLN A 90 15.24 7.52 1.35
CA GLN A 90 15.48 7.46 -0.09
C GLN A 90 16.17 6.13 -0.44
N THR A 91 15.79 5.54 -1.57
CA THR A 91 16.48 4.38 -2.15
C THR A 91 17.85 4.82 -2.67
N THR A 92 18.90 4.15 -2.22
CA THR A 92 20.27 4.38 -2.70
C THR A 92 20.47 3.79 -4.11
N ALA A 93 21.51 4.24 -4.82
CA ALA A 93 21.82 3.70 -6.16
C ALA A 93 22.09 2.18 -6.13
N GLU A 94 22.74 1.69 -5.08
CA GLU A 94 22.99 0.25 -4.90
C GLU A 94 21.68 -0.53 -4.65
N GLU A 95 20.81 -0.04 -3.76
CA GLU A 95 19.49 -0.64 -3.55
C GLU A 95 18.65 -0.61 -4.83
N GLU A 96 18.70 0.47 -5.62
CA GLU A 96 18.01 0.56 -6.91
C GLU A 96 18.50 -0.50 -7.91
N ASN A 97 19.82 -0.68 -8.04
CA ASN A 97 20.40 -1.71 -8.89
C ASN A 97 19.93 -3.11 -8.47
N GLN A 98 19.92 -3.39 -7.16
CA GLN A 98 19.43 -4.65 -6.61
C GLN A 98 17.94 -4.86 -6.87
N ILE A 99 17.12 -3.81 -6.73
CA ILE A 99 15.69 -3.88 -7.05
C ILE A 99 15.52 -4.18 -8.55
N ARG A 100 16.26 -3.51 -9.43
CA ARG A 100 16.20 -3.74 -10.89
C ARG A 100 16.66 -5.14 -11.29
N ALA A 101 17.64 -5.70 -10.60
CA ALA A 101 18.13 -7.05 -10.87
C ALA A 101 17.16 -8.13 -10.38
N ASN A 102 16.50 -7.91 -9.25
CA ASN A 102 15.75 -8.95 -8.56
C ASN A 102 14.24 -8.91 -8.81
N TYR A 103 13.67 -7.79 -9.24
CA TYR A 103 12.22 -7.63 -9.36
C TYR A 103 11.77 -7.62 -10.83
N GLY A 104 10.77 -8.46 -11.12
CA GLY A 104 10.05 -8.48 -12.39
C GLY A 104 8.59 -8.07 -12.18
N PHE A 105 8.02 -7.39 -13.18
CA PHE A 105 6.65 -6.90 -13.17
C PHE A 105 5.96 -7.27 -14.47
N GLU A 106 4.77 -7.84 -14.37
CA GLU A 106 3.95 -8.24 -15.51
C GLU A 106 2.50 -7.86 -15.26
N VAL A 107 1.85 -7.27 -16.26
CA VAL A 107 0.44 -6.92 -16.21
C VAL A 107 -0.37 -8.09 -16.73
N VAL A 108 -1.29 -8.59 -15.91
CA VAL A 108 -2.21 -9.69 -16.23
C VAL A 108 -3.65 -9.18 -16.19
N ASN A 109 -4.60 -9.87 -16.82
CA ASN A 109 -6.01 -9.46 -16.80
C ASN A 109 -6.61 -9.58 -15.39
N SER A 110 -6.37 -10.71 -14.72
CA SER A 110 -6.79 -10.97 -13.34
C SER A 110 -5.76 -11.86 -12.62
N CYS A 111 -5.80 -11.88 -11.28
CA CYS A 111 -4.88 -12.75 -10.51
C CYS A 111 -5.32 -14.22 -10.60
N GLU A 112 -6.62 -14.42 -10.74
CA GLU A 112 -7.29 -15.70 -10.91
C GLU A 112 -6.89 -16.34 -12.24
N GLU A 113 -6.91 -15.59 -13.35
CA GLU A 113 -6.41 -16.06 -14.66
C GLU A 113 -4.92 -16.36 -14.65
N ALA A 114 -4.15 -15.62 -13.85
CA ALA A 114 -2.73 -15.89 -13.68
C ALA A 114 -2.46 -17.20 -12.92
N GLY A 115 -3.48 -17.87 -12.38
CA GLY A 115 -3.38 -19.15 -11.68
C GLY A 115 -3.42 -19.04 -10.16
N VAL A 116 -3.76 -17.87 -9.61
CA VAL A 116 -3.84 -17.69 -8.16
C VAL A 116 -5.25 -17.95 -7.65
N SER A 117 -5.40 -18.94 -6.76
CA SER A 117 -6.67 -19.22 -6.08
C SER A 117 -6.64 -18.69 -4.65
N LEU A 118 -7.60 -17.82 -4.32
CA LEU A 118 -7.83 -17.39 -2.95
C LEU A 118 -8.58 -18.47 -2.16
N VAL A 119 -8.25 -18.61 -0.87
CA VAL A 119 -9.08 -19.36 0.07
C VAL A 119 -10.39 -18.61 0.26
N SER A 120 -11.53 -19.32 0.34
CA SER A 120 -12.88 -18.74 0.38
C SER A 120 -13.14 -17.70 1.48
N SER A 121 -12.33 -17.68 2.55
CA SER A 121 -12.40 -16.70 3.64
C SER A 121 -11.53 -15.45 3.45
N LYS A 122 -10.77 -15.36 2.36
CA LYS A 122 -9.84 -14.27 2.08
C LYS A 122 -10.21 -13.56 0.79
N ARG A 123 -10.01 -12.25 0.75
CA ARG A 123 -10.14 -11.44 -0.47
C ARG A 123 -8.89 -10.61 -0.72
N LEU A 124 -8.62 -10.31 -1.98
CA LEU A 124 -7.63 -9.31 -2.35
C LEU A 124 -8.19 -7.89 -2.14
N ALA A 125 -7.34 -6.99 -1.68
CA ALA A 125 -7.65 -5.58 -1.58
C ALA A 125 -7.92 -4.98 -2.96
N SER A 126 -8.95 -4.15 -3.08
CA SER A 126 -9.16 -3.30 -4.25
C SER A 126 -7.99 -2.34 -4.41
N TYR A 127 -7.87 -1.73 -5.59
CA TYR A 127 -6.81 -0.77 -5.83
C TYR A 127 -6.89 0.45 -4.89
N GLU A 128 -8.08 0.96 -4.62
CA GLU A 128 -8.30 2.08 -3.70
C GLU A 128 -7.91 1.69 -2.26
N GLU A 129 -8.25 0.47 -1.85
CA GLU A 129 -7.84 -0.08 -0.55
C GLU A 129 -6.31 -0.20 -0.48
N LEU A 130 -5.65 -0.69 -1.54
CA LEU A 130 -4.19 -0.76 -1.63
C LEU A 130 -3.54 0.62 -1.48
N LEU A 131 -4.03 1.63 -2.19
CA LEU A 131 -3.53 3.00 -2.08
C LEU A 131 -3.65 3.53 -0.66
N PHE A 132 -4.79 3.29 0.00
CA PHE A 132 -4.96 3.68 1.40
C PHE A 132 -3.99 2.91 2.31
N LEU A 133 -3.92 1.58 2.18
CA LEU A 133 -3.14 0.71 3.06
C LEU A 133 -1.63 0.93 2.92
N GLU A 134 -1.16 1.33 1.73
CA GLU A 134 0.23 1.75 1.49
C GLU A 134 0.53 3.21 1.88
N SER A 135 -0.50 4.03 2.07
CA SER A 135 -0.33 5.40 2.56
C SER A 135 0.21 5.42 4.00
N VAL A 136 0.75 6.57 4.41
CA VAL A 136 1.16 6.81 5.80
C VAL A 136 0.00 6.60 6.77
N ARG A 137 -1.21 7.05 6.42
CA ARG A 137 -2.41 6.84 7.25
C ARG A 137 -2.70 5.34 7.42
N GLY A 138 -2.74 4.58 6.33
CA GLY A 138 -3.01 3.13 6.38
C GLY A 138 -1.97 2.37 7.19
N LYS A 139 -0.68 2.71 7.03
CA LYS A 139 0.42 2.13 7.82
C LYS A 139 0.26 2.41 9.32
N VAL A 140 -0.09 3.64 9.70
CA VAL A 140 -0.36 4.00 11.10
C VAL A 140 -1.61 3.30 11.63
N ALA A 141 -2.70 3.22 10.85
CA ALA A 141 -3.92 2.53 11.25
C ALA A 141 -3.67 1.04 11.53
N ARG A 142 -2.92 0.35 10.67
CA ARG A 142 -2.52 -1.05 10.86
C ARG A 142 -1.68 -1.22 12.12
N ALA A 143 -0.69 -0.36 12.34
CA ALA A 143 0.14 -0.40 13.54
C ALA A 143 -0.70 -0.15 14.81
N ALA A 144 -1.61 0.82 14.79
CA ALA A 144 -2.51 1.12 15.90
C ALA A 144 -3.41 -0.07 16.22
N TRP A 145 -3.96 -0.76 15.21
CA TRP A 145 -4.73 -1.99 15.40
C TRP A 145 -3.90 -3.12 16.01
N THR A 146 -2.69 -3.36 15.49
CA THR A 146 -1.77 -4.36 16.03
C THR A 146 -1.43 -4.07 17.50
N ILE A 147 -1.12 -2.82 17.84
CA ILE A 147 -0.81 -2.41 19.23
C ILE A 147 -2.03 -2.63 20.13
N SER A 148 -3.22 -2.19 19.69
CA SER A 148 -4.42 -2.23 20.53
C SER A 148 -4.86 -3.66 20.86
N LYS A 149 -4.55 -4.62 19.99
CA LYS A 149 -4.84 -6.06 20.18
C LYS A 149 -3.69 -6.84 20.81
N ASN A 150 -2.53 -6.23 21.06
CA ASN A 150 -1.38 -6.94 21.61
C ASN A 150 -1.49 -7.07 23.15
N PRO A 151 -1.70 -8.28 23.70
CA PRO A 151 -1.85 -8.48 25.14
C PRO A 151 -0.54 -8.27 25.91
N PHE A 152 0.61 -8.38 25.24
CA PHE A 152 1.93 -8.23 25.85
C PHE A 152 2.34 -6.76 26.08
N LEU A 153 1.64 -5.81 25.46
CA LEU A 153 1.88 -4.38 25.68
C LEU A 153 1.18 -3.86 26.94
N SER A 154 1.55 -2.66 27.38
CA SER A 154 0.89 -2.03 28.54
C SER A 154 -0.57 -1.68 28.22
N ALA A 155 -1.42 -1.61 29.25
CA ALA A 155 -2.80 -1.14 29.08
C ALA A 155 -2.84 0.31 28.55
N ALA A 156 -1.88 1.15 28.96
CA ALA A 156 -1.75 2.52 28.46
C ALA A 156 -1.46 2.55 26.95
N SER A 157 -0.49 1.76 26.46
CA SER A 157 -0.18 1.63 25.03
C SER A 157 -1.40 1.18 24.22
N ARG A 158 -2.10 0.15 24.70
CA ARG A 158 -3.34 -0.33 24.04
C ARG A 158 -4.43 0.74 24.00
N ASN A 159 -4.62 1.48 25.10
CA ASN A 159 -5.64 2.54 25.19
C ASN A 159 -5.29 3.74 24.32
N ASN A 160 -4.01 4.10 24.22
CA ASN A 160 -3.54 5.14 23.32
C ASN A 160 -3.76 4.76 21.85
N ALA A 161 -3.44 3.52 21.48
CA ALA A 161 -3.66 3.01 20.13
C ALA A 161 -5.15 2.93 19.77
N ASN A 162 -6.01 2.48 20.69
CA ASN A 162 -7.47 2.56 20.51
C ASN A 162 -7.93 4.00 20.33
N SER A 163 -7.43 4.94 21.14
CA SER A 163 -7.77 6.35 21.01
C SER A 163 -7.29 6.96 19.69
N CYS A 164 -6.12 6.53 19.20
CA CYS A 164 -5.61 6.90 17.89
C CYS A 164 -6.55 6.42 16.78
N LEU A 165 -6.95 5.14 16.81
CA LEU A 165 -7.93 4.57 15.87
C LEU A 165 -9.24 5.38 15.87
N GLU A 166 -9.81 5.64 17.04
CA GLU A 166 -11.11 6.31 17.16
C GLU A 166 -11.09 7.78 16.75
N LYS A 167 -9.98 8.51 16.96
CA LYS A 167 -9.92 9.95 16.73
C LYS A 167 -9.36 10.35 15.36
N GLU A 168 -8.44 9.57 14.80
CA GLU A 168 -7.78 9.93 13.53
C GLU A 168 -8.43 9.25 12.32
N PHE A 169 -9.02 8.06 12.49
CA PHE A 169 -9.45 7.21 11.38
C PHE A 169 -10.96 7.02 11.32
N THR A 170 -11.49 6.92 10.10
CA THR A 170 -12.91 6.64 9.89
C THR A 170 -13.25 5.18 10.23
N PRO A 171 -14.54 4.84 10.44
CA PRO A 171 -14.94 3.45 10.66
C PRO A 171 -14.49 2.49 9.56
N SER A 172 -14.55 2.90 8.29
CA SER A 172 -14.10 2.09 7.17
C SER A 172 -12.57 1.93 7.13
N GLU A 173 -11.80 2.99 7.41
CA GLU A 173 -10.34 2.92 7.50
C GLU A 173 -9.89 1.96 8.62
N LYS A 174 -10.56 2.01 9.78
CA LYS A 174 -10.32 1.10 10.91
C LYS A 174 -10.60 -0.35 10.52
N ASP A 175 -11.72 -0.59 9.84
CA ASP A 175 -12.12 -1.94 9.43
C ASP A 175 -11.16 -2.52 8.38
N LEU A 176 -10.68 -1.71 7.43
CA LEU A 176 -9.63 -2.13 6.49
C LEU A 176 -8.33 -2.51 7.21
N ALA A 177 -7.87 -1.69 8.15
CA ALA A 177 -6.67 -1.98 8.93
C ALA A 177 -6.81 -3.29 9.71
N LYS A 178 -7.97 -3.51 10.33
CA LYS A 178 -8.33 -4.76 11.02
C LYS A 178 -8.26 -5.96 10.09
N GLN A 179 -8.95 -5.92 8.94
CA GLN A 179 -9.01 -7.05 8.02
C GLN A 179 -7.62 -7.47 7.52
N VAL A 180 -6.70 -6.53 7.33
CA VAL A 180 -5.31 -6.85 6.95
C VAL A 180 -4.56 -7.53 8.09
N VAL A 181 -4.66 -7.02 9.31
CA VAL A 181 -3.97 -7.62 10.48
C VAL A 181 -4.52 -9.01 10.80
N GLU A 182 -5.83 -9.22 10.62
CA GLU A 182 -6.49 -10.51 10.80
C GLU A 182 -6.35 -11.44 9.58
N THR A 183 -5.65 -11.00 8.52
CA THR A 183 -5.34 -11.76 7.29
C THR A 183 -6.56 -12.19 6.46
N THR A 184 -7.70 -11.53 6.65
CA THR A 184 -8.91 -11.70 5.83
C THR A 184 -8.86 -10.84 4.56
N LEU A 185 -8.12 -9.73 4.62
CA LEU A 185 -7.78 -8.88 3.46
C LEU A 185 -6.30 -9.02 3.12
N LEU A 186 -6.01 -9.42 1.88
CA LEU A 186 -4.66 -9.62 1.37
C LEU A 186 -4.27 -8.47 0.43
N LEU A 187 -3.07 -7.91 0.61
CA LEU A 187 -2.53 -6.90 -0.32
C LEU A 187 -2.00 -7.56 -1.60
N GLU A 188 -1.42 -8.74 -1.44
CA GLU A 188 -0.93 -9.57 -2.51
C GLU A 188 -1.09 -11.05 -2.12
N VAL A 189 -1.10 -11.91 -3.13
CA VAL A 189 -1.27 -13.36 -2.97
C VAL A 189 -0.14 -14.09 -3.69
N GLY A 190 0.48 -15.05 -3.00
CA GLY A 190 1.56 -15.88 -3.54
C GLY A 190 1.06 -17.04 -4.40
N PHE A 191 1.97 -17.56 -5.21
CA PHE A 191 1.83 -18.80 -5.96
C PHE A 191 2.36 -19.99 -5.17
#